data_AF-A0A9F5IWY4-F1
#
_entry.id   AF-A0A9F5IWY4-F1
#
_cell.length_a   1.000
_cell.length_b   1.000
_cell.length_c   1.000
_cell.angle_alpha   90.00
_cell.angle_beta   90.00
_cell.angle_gamma   90.00
#
_symmetry.space_group_name_H-M   'P 1'
#
loop_
_entity.id
_entity.type
_entity.pdbx_description
1 polymer ?
#
loop_
_entity_poly.entity_id
_entity_poly.type
_entity_poly.pdbx_seq_one_letter_code
_entity_poly.pdbx_strand_id
1 'polypeptide(L)'
;FQSWPKYDDVHKKMHALAEFMDLPCFPAITERSFLHPNILCMKYLMEVNLPDDMNKWTCRVVKKIGVGETDFLTLHPGNKSTWKVKYDILAIAVIIVVLKILFLLDDEYEWLLANYAEERNKEDKEGCPVFDIRKWYMVVKNILDVEQKKFNEERIRHLWRCEKPLLYSASEKHVVLKKKQVVMDLQRQFRTLTGCLDLTEKRKPSLFQLNWTEESTKKNCFHGHSLAAVLQQKADIFTPLNRDYWLCTVNKFKKVCGHNGQYSESDFPHTYQFVLDLFSFLLRVQPSLIHEEVSTIEHKLFHSKLHMKSRIFKVQKK
;
A
#
# COMPACT_ATOMS: atom_id res chain seq x y z
N PHE A 1 24.06 -14.22 10.51
CA PHE A 1 22.67 -13.74 10.58
C PHE A 1 22.21 -13.41 9.17
N GLN A 2 21.04 -13.88 8.75
CA GLN A 2 20.48 -13.54 7.44
C GLN A 2 19.32 -12.58 7.69
N SER A 3 19.44 -11.35 7.19
CA SER A 3 18.35 -10.37 7.23
C SER A 3 17.22 -10.81 6.30
N TRP A 4 16.02 -10.32 6.57
CA TRP A 4 14.89 -10.53 5.65
C TRP A 4 15.23 -9.87 4.30
N PRO A 5 14.90 -10.54 3.18
CA PRO A 5 15.19 -9.97 1.87
C PRO A 5 14.36 -8.71 1.67
N LYS A 6 14.99 -7.64 1.16
CA LYS A 6 14.27 -6.40 0.84
C LYS A 6 13.38 -6.64 -0.37
N TYR A 7 12.20 -6.01 -0.37
CA TYR A 7 11.22 -6.13 -1.47
C TYR A 7 11.85 -5.88 -2.84
N ASP A 8 12.60 -4.79 -2.99
CA ASP A 8 13.25 -4.44 -4.25
C ASP A 8 14.28 -5.46 -4.70
N ASP A 9 15.01 -6.09 -3.78
CA ASP A 9 16.00 -7.12 -4.10
C ASP A 9 15.32 -8.39 -4.61
N VAL A 10 14.19 -8.77 -4.00
CA VAL A 10 13.37 -9.91 -4.47
C VAL A 10 12.82 -9.61 -5.85
N HIS A 11 12.24 -8.43 -6.06
CA HIS A 11 11.68 -8.02 -7.33
C HIS A 11 12.77 -8.00 -8.43
N LYS A 12 13.93 -7.39 -8.17
CA LYS A 12 15.07 -7.39 -9.11
C LYS A 12 15.54 -8.80 -9.47
N LYS A 13 15.65 -9.70 -8.49
CA LYS A 13 16.07 -11.09 -8.73
C LYS A 13 15.02 -11.90 -9.48
N MET A 14 13.74 -11.74 -9.15
CA MET A 14 12.62 -12.35 -9.87
C MET A 14 12.70 -11.99 -11.37
N HIS A 15 12.96 -10.72 -11.65
CA HIS A 15 13.09 -10.25 -13.02
C HIS A 15 14.34 -10.77 -13.74
N ALA A 16 15.51 -10.71 -13.08
CA ALA A 16 16.74 -11.27 -13.65
C ALA A 16 16.59 -12.77 -13.96
N LEU A 17 15.84 -13.50 -13.13
CA LEU A 17 15.51 -14.90 -13.36
C LEU A 17 14.57 -15.09 -14.56
N ALA A 18 13.55 -14.25 -14.71
CA ALA A 18 12.62 -14.31 -15.83
C ALA A 18 13.32 -14.06 -17.18
N GLU A 19 14.25 -13.10 -17.23
CA GLU A 19 15.10 -12.83 -18.40
C GLU A 19 16.08 -13.96 -18.66
N PHE A 20 16.76 -14.47 -17.63
CA PHE A 20 17.71 -15.58 -17.75
C PHE A 20 17.05 -16.87 -18.28
N MET A 21 15.81 -17.13 -17.86
CA MET A 21 15.05 -18.30 -18.29
C MET A 21 14.33 -18.11 -19.62
N ASP A 22 14.40 -16.92 -20.23
CA ASP A 22 13.67 -16.54 -21.44
C ASP A 22 12.17 -16.91 -21.36
N LEU A 23 11.54 -16.55 -20.24
CA LEU A 23 10.15 -16.91 -20.00
C LEU A 23 9.23 -16.33 -21.09
N PRO A 24 8.15 -17.03 -21.47
CA PRO A 24 7.14 -16.44 -22.34
C PRO A 24 6.43 -15.27 -21.65
N CYS A 25 5.71 -14.46 -22.44
CA CYS A 25 4.88 -13.40 -21.89
C CYS A 25 3.87 -13.97 -20.89
N PHE A 26 3.72 -13.29 -19.76
CA PHE A 26 2.76 -13.70 -18.74
C PHE A 26 1.33 -13.52 -19.26
N PRO A 27 0.36 -14.27 -18.70
CA PRO A 27 -1.05 -14.10 -19.04
C PRO A 27 -1.49 -12.64 -18.87
N ALA A 28 -2.31 -12.17 -19.80
CA ALA A 28 -2.80 -10.79 -19.78
C ALA A 28 -3.60 -10.50 -18.50
N ILE A 29 -3.30 -9.38 -17.85
CA ILE A 29 -4.01 -8.94 -16.64
C ILE A 29 -5.24 -8.15 -17.06
N THR A 30 -6.39 -8.81 -17.02
CA THR A 30 -7.70 -8.22 -17.33
C THR A 30 -8.35 -7.63 -16.08
N GLU A 31 -9.46 -6.90 -16.23
CA GLU A 31 -10.21 -6.33 -15.09
C GLU A 31 -10.68 -7.37 -14.07
N ARG A 32 -10.81 -8.65 -14.48
CA ARG A 32 -11.22 -9.77 -13.63
C ARG A 32 -10.04 -10.46 -12.93
N SER A 33 -8.81 -10.13 -13.30
CA SER A 33 -7.61 -10.75 -12.75
C SER A 33 -7.33 -10.24 -11.34
N PHE A 34 -6.96 -11.12 -10.40
CA PHE A 34 -6.70 -10.73 -9.00
C PHE A 34 -5.60 -9.68 -8.81
N LEU A 35 -4.67 -9.58 -9.78
CA LEU A 35 -3.60 -8.57 -9.79
C LEU A 35 -4.04 -7.22 -10.37
N HIS A 36 -5.28 -7.13 -10.86
CA HIS A 36 -5.80 -5.90 -11.42
C HIS A 36 -5.96 -4.84 -10.33
N PRO A 37 -5.55 -3.58 -10.56
CA PRO A 37 -5.57 -2.52 -9.54
C PRO A 37 -6.94 -2.33 -8.88
N ASN A 38 -8.05 -2.49 -9.60
CA ASN A 38 -9.39 -2.35 -8.98
C ASN A 38 -9.66 -3.43 -7.92
N ILE A 39 -9.26 -4.68 -8.17
CA ILE A 39 -9.46 -5.78 -7.23
C ILE A 39 -8.51 -5.62 -6.03
N LEU A 40 -7.25 -5.28 -6.29
CA LEU A 40 -6.28 -5.01 -5.23
C LEU A 40 -6.66 -3.81 -4.38
N CYS A 41 -7.17 -2.72 -4.99
CA CYS A 41 -7.66 -1.56 -4.25
C CYS A 41 -8.78 -1.97 -3.30
N MET A 42 -9.76 -2.73 -3.79
CA MET A 42 -10.85 -3.23 -2.95
C MET A 42 -10.33 -4.09 -1.79
N LYS A 43 -9.41 -5.03 -2.06
CA LYS A 43 -8.74 -5.83 -1.02
C LYS A 43 -8.12 -4.95 0.06
N TYR A 44 -7.33 -3.95 -0.33
CA TYR A 44 -6.63 -3.10 0.63
C TYR A 44 -7.57 -2.15 1.38
N LEU A 45 -8.61 -1.62 0.73
CA LEU A 45 -9.67 -0.85 1.41
C LEU A 45 -10.33 -1.66 2.52
N MET A 46 -10.67 -2.93 2.24
CA MET A 46 -11.19 -3.86 3.24
C MET A 46 -10.16 -4.13 4.35
N GLU A 47 -8.90 -4.34 3.98
CA GLU A 47 -7.83 -4.64 4.93
C GLU A 47 -7.55 -3.50 5.91
N VAL A 48 -7.65 -2.24 5.48
CA VAL A 48 -7.45 -1.06 6.34
C VAL A 48 -8.75 -0.44 6.89
N ASN A 49 -9.88 -1.16 6.81
CA ASN A 49 -11.17 -0.72 7.32
C ASN A 49 -11.62 0.65 6.78
N LEU A 50 -11.39 0.90 5.49
CA LEU A 50 -11.89 2.08 4.80
C LEU A 50 -13.28 1.79 4.19
N PRO A 51 -14.11 2.83 3.92
CA PRO A 51 -15.44 2.64 3.35
C PRO A 51 -15.40 2.10 1.92
N ASP A 52 -16.33 1.20 1.61
CA ASP A 52 -16.44 0.58 0.28
C ASP A 52 -16.80 1.60 -0.81
N ASP A 53 -17.45 2.70 -0.43
CA ASP A 53 -17.76 3.83 -1.32
C ASP A 53 -16.50 4.47 -1.92
N MET A 54 -15.33 4.31 -1.29
CA MET A 54 -14.05 4.73 -1.86
C MET A 54 -13.68 3.96 -3.13
N ASN A 55 -14.20 2.74 -3.32
CA ASN A 55 -13.85 1.93 -4.49
C ASN A 55 -14.29 2.57 -5.82
N LYS A 56 -15.39 3.33 -5.82
CA LYS A 56 -15.82 4.11 -6.99
C LYS A 56 -14.76 5.14 -7.41
N TRP A 57 -14.06 5.72 -6.44
CA TRP A 57 -13.00 6.70 -6.66
C TRP A 57 -11.71 6.07 -7.12
N THR A 58 -11.29 4.95 -6.51
CA THR A 58 -10.09 4.23 -6.94
C THR A 58 -10.24 3.78 -8.39
N CYS A 59 -11.38 3.22 -8.77
CA CYS A 59 -11.68 2.83 -10.15
C CYS A 59 -11.62 4.02 -11.13
N ARG A 60 -12.14 5.19 -10.73
CA ARG A 60 -12.07 6.42 -11.54
C ARG A 60 -10.64 6.90 -11.73
N VAL A 61 -9.83 6.87 -10.68
CA VAL A 61 -8.41 7.25 -10.75
C VAL A 61 -7.64 6.29 -11.65
N VAL A 62 -7.83 4.97 -11.49
CA VAL A 62 -7.22 3.93 -12.34
C VAL A 62 -7.55 4.16 -13.81
N LYS A 63 -8.83 4.34 -14.14
CA LYS A 63 -9.30 4.58 -15.51
C LYS A 63 -8.74 5.86 -16.11
N LYS A 64 -8.66 6.93 -15.31
CA LYS A 64 -8.18 8.24 -15.79
C LYS A 64 -6.68 8.29 -16.04
N ILE A 65 -5.91 7.50 -15.30
CA ILE A 65 -4.45 7.45 -15.42
C ILE A 65 -4.02 6.39 -16.46
N GLY A 66 -4.91 5.46 -16.84
CA GLY A 66 -4.61 4.39 -17.78
C GLY A 66 -3.78 3.25 -17.17
N VAL A 67 -3.66 3.18 -15.83
CA VAL A 67 -2.89 2.13 -15.14
C VAL A 67 -3.64 0.80 -15.03
N GLY A 68 -4.92 0.77 -15.43
CA GLY A 68 -5.72 -0.46 -15.54
C GLY A 68 -5.66 -1.14 -16.91
N GLU A 69 -4.91 -0.58 -17.86
CA GLU A 69 -4.81 -1.13 -19.21
C GLU A 69 -3.98 -2.41 -19.22
N THR A 70 -4.41 -3.40 -20.00
CA THR A 70 -3.74 -4.71 -20.11
C THR A 70 -2.28 -4.57 -20.51
N ASP A 71 -1.97 -3.62 -21.38
CA ASP A 71 -0.63 -3.39 -21.93
C ASP A 71 0.32 -2.81 -20.86
N PHE A 72 -0.23 -2.02 -19.93
CA PHE A 72 0.52 -1.50 -18.80
C PHE A 72 0.79 -2.58 -17.75
N LEU A 73 -0.22 -3.42 -17.48
CA LEU A 73 -0.16 -4.41 -16.41
C LEU A 73 0.54 -5.71 -16.80
N THR A 74 0.54 -6.12 -18.07
CA THR A 74 1.05 -7.43 -18.47
C THR A 74 2.58 -7.46 -18.49
N LEU A 75 3.17 -8.43 -17.78
CA LEU A 75 4.63 -8.59 -17.72
C LEU A 75 5.15 -9.22 -19.03
N HIS A 76 5.89 -8.41 -19.79
CA HIS A 76 6.61 -8.84 -20.99
C HIS A 76 8.13 -8.93 -20.69
N PRO A 77 8.72 -10.15 -20.62
CA PRO A 77 10.10 -10.36 -20.19
C PRO A 77 11.21 -9.80 -21.12
N GLY A 78 10.88 -9.13 -22.23
CA GLY A 78 11.83 -8.38 -23.07
C GLY A 78 11.63 -6.86 -23.06
N ASN A 79 10.56 -6.35 -22.46
CA ASN A 79 10.24 -4.92 -22.48
C ASN A 79 10.55 -4.27 -21.11
N LYS A 80 11.63 -3.50 -21.07
CA LYS A 80 12.10 -2.78 -19.86
C LYS A 80 11.11 -1.76 -19.30
N SER A 81 10.08 -1.37 -20.07
CA SER A 81 9.06 -0.39 -19.63
C SER A 81 7.89 -1.03 -18.86
N THR A 82 7.43 -2.22 -19.25
CA THR A 82 6.42 -3.02 -18.55
C THR A 82 7.00 -3.79 -17.35
N TRP A 83 8.33 -3.89 -17.28
CA TRP A 83 9.13 -4.52 -16.21
C TRP A 83 8.88 -3.95 -14.79
N LYS A 84 8.31 -2.75 -14.67
CA LYS A 84 8.33 -1.97 -13.41
C LYS A 84 7.08 -2.08 -12.54
N VAL A 85 6.01 -2.75 -12.99
CA VAL A 85 4.74 -2.66 -12.26
C VAL A 85 4.75 -3.50 -10.98
N LYS A 86 4.79 -2.81 -9.85
CA LYS A 86 4.63 -3.38 -8.51
C LYS A 86 3.15 -3.31 -8.14
N TYR A 87 2.36 -4.33 -8.49
CA TYR A 87 0.89 -4.29 -8.44
C TYR A 87 0.33 -3.84 -7.07
N ASP A 88 0.86 -4.39 -5.97
CA ASP A 88 0.40 -4.04 -4.62
C ASP A 88 0.73 -2.59 -4.25
N ILE A 89 1.95 -2.12 -4.60
CA ILE A 89 2.37 -0.74 -4.36
C ILE A 89 1.54 0.23 -5.21
N LEU A 90 1.26 -0.13 -6.46
CA LEU A 90 0.41 0.64 -7.37
C LEU A 90 -1.01 0.78 -6.79
N ALA A 91 -1.62 -0.31 -6.34
CA ALA A 91 -2.97 -0.29 -5.78
C ALA A 91 -3.06 0.58 -4.52
N ILE A 92 -2.09 0.44 -3.60
CA ILE A 92 -2.01 1.28 -2.41
C ILE A 92 -1.80 2.74 -2.78
N ALA A 93 -0.91 3.04 -3.73
CA ALA A 93 -0.65 4.41 -4.15
C ALA A 93 -1.91 5.05 -4.74
N VAL A 94 -2.75 4.30 -5.47
CA VAL A 94 -4.08 4.76 -5.90
C VAL A 94 -4.98 5.08 -4.70
N ILE A 95 -5.04 4.21 -3.69
CA ILE A 95 -5.85 4.46 -2.48
C ILE A 95 -5.38 5.74 -1.77
N ILE A 96 -4.07 5.92 -1.59
CA ILE A 96 -3.50 7.12 -0.96
C ILE A 96 -3.84 8.38 -1.75
N VAL A 97 -3.75 8.34 -3.08
CA VAL A 97 -4.14 9.47 -3.92
C VAL A 97 -5.63 9.77 -3.77
N VAL A 98 -6.50 8.76 -3.68
CA VAL A 98 -7.93 8.97 -3.41
C VAL A 98 -8.15 9.58 -2.03
N LEU A 99 -7.47 9.10 -1.00
CA LEU A 99 -7.52 9.69 0.35
C LEU A 99 -7.11 11.16 0.33
N LYS A 100 -6.02 11.51 -0.38
CA LYS A 100 -5.62 12.91 -0.59
C LYS A 100 -6.66 13.73 -1.35
N ILE A 101 -7.32 13.17 -2.35
CA ILE A 101 -8.35 13.90 -3.11
C ILE A 101 -9.57 14.21 -2.24
N LEU A 102 -9.94 13.28 -1.36
CA LEU A 102 -11.14 13.38 -0.52
C LEU A 102 -10.90 14.19 0.76
N PHE A 103 -9.79 13.92 1.45
CA PHE A 103 -9.51 14.42 2.80
C PHE A 103 -8.29 15.34 2.86
N LEU A 104 -7.61 15.58 1.74
CA LEU A 104 -6.38 16.38 1.62
C LEU A 104 -5.15 15.78 2.31
N LEU A 105 -5.28 15.17 3.49
CA LEU A 105 -4.17 14.65 4.28
C LEU A 105 -3.15 15.74 4.65
N ASP A 106 -3.64 16.88 5.16
CA ASP A 106 -2.86 18.08 5.51
C ASP A 106 -2.86 18.42 7.02
N ASP A 107 -3.32 17.51 7.87
CA ASP A 107 -3.48 17.69 9.33
C ASP A 107 -4.50 18.75 9.78
N GLU A 108 -5.19 19.44 8.86
CA GLU A 108 -6.20 20.46 9.21
C GLU A 108 -7.57 20.12 8.64
N TYR A 109 -7.65 19.95 7.31
CA TYR A 109 -8.90 19.75 6.59
C TYR A 109 -9.60 18.46 6.99
N GLU A 110 -8.83 17.41 7.26
CA GLU A 110 -9.34 16.11 7.73
C GLU A 110 -10.12 16.24 9.04
N TRP A 111 -9.64 17.06 9.97
CA TRP A 111 -10.27 17.25 11.27
C TRP A 111 -11.53 18.11 11.15
N LEU A 112 -11.54 19.08 10.23
CA LEU A 112 -12.75 19.82 9.90
C LEU A 112 -13.83 18.89 9.33
N LEU A 113 -13.46 17.99 8.41
CA LEU A 113 -14.37 16.98 7.88
C LEU A 113 -14.83 15.98 8.96
N ALA A 114 -13.95 15.61 9.88
CA ALA A 114 -14.31 14.74 11.01
C ALA A 114 -15.35 15.39 11.93
N ASN A 115 -15.16 16.67 12.29
CA ASN A 115 -16.12 17.41 13.11
C ASN A 115 -17.49 17.49 12.40
N TYR A 116 -17.50 17.77 11.10
CA TYR A 116 -18.71 17.79 10.29
C TYR A 116 -19.41 16.43 10.22
N ALA A 117 -18.65 15.35 10.03
CA ALA A 117 -19.16 13.99 10.05
C ALA A 117 -19.73 13.62 11.42
N GLU A 118 -19.10 14.06 12.51
CA GLU A 118 -19.58 13.82 13.87
C GLU A 118 -20.91 14.52 14.14
N GLU A 119 -21.08 15.77 13.70
CA GLU A 119 -22.34 16.51 13.81
C GLU A 119 -23.47 15.84 13.01
N ARG A 120 -23.21 15.52 11.74
CA ARG A 120 -24.18 14.80 10.88
C ARG A 120 -24.59 13.45 11.47
N ASN A 121 -23.65 12.70 12.02
CA ASN A 121 -23.94 11.39 12.64
C ASN A 121 -24.72 11.50 13.96
N LYS A 122 -24.72 12.67 14.63
CA LYS A 122 -25.57 12.92 15.80
C LYS A 122 -27.00 13.27 15.40
N GLU A 123 -27.15 13.97 14.28
CA GLU A 123 -28.43 14.42 13.73
C GLU A 123 -29.19 13.27 13.03
N ASP A 124 -28.51 12.49 12.19
CA ASP A 124 -29.11 11.39 11.42
C ASP A 124 -28.96 10.04 12.15
N LYS A 125 -30.04 9.56 12.79
CA LYS A 125 -30.07 8.24 13.46
C LYS A 125 -30.52 7.08 12.57
N GLU A 126 -31.13 7.36 11.42
CA GLU A 126 -31.79 6.35 10.57
C GLU A 126 -31.07 6.10 9.23
N GLY A 127 -30.10 6.95 8.86
CA GLY A 127 -29.33 6.83 7.61
C GLY A 127 -28.02 6.04 7.75
N CYS A 128 -27.36 5.77 6.61
CA CYS A 128 -25.99 5.25 6.63
C CYS A 128 -25.06 6.28 7.30
N PRO A 129 -24.26 5.90 8.30
CA PRO A 129 -23.39 6.83 8.99
C PRO A 129 -22.37 7.41 8.02
N VAL A 130 -22.11 8.71 8.16
CA VAL A 130 -21.04 9.41 7.45
C VAL A 130 -19.69 8.91 7.95
N PHE A 131 -18.75 8.68 7.04
CA PHE A 131 -17.40 8.29 7.41
C PHE A 131 -16.68 9.38 8.20
N ASP A 132 -16.14 8.99 9.36
CA ASP A 132 -15.41 9.84 10.28
C ASP A 132 -13.93 9.43 10.29
N ILE A 133 -13.10 10.21 9.59
CA ILE A 133 -11.67 9.92 9.42
C ILE A 133 -10.91 9.94 10.76
N ARG A 134 -11.36 10.75 11.73
CA ARG A 134 -10.76 10.80 13.06
C ARG A 134 -11.01 9.51 13.82
N LYS A 135 -12.26 9.02 13.83
CA LYS A 135 -12.58 7.73 14.46
C LYS A 135 -11.84 6.58 13.77
N TRP A 136 -11.77 6.60 12.45
CA TRP A 136 -11.02 5.62 11.68
C TRP A 136 -9.53 5.61 12.07
N TYR A 137 -8.89 6.78 12.09
CA TYR A 137 -7.49 6.93 12.49
C TYR A 137 -7.25 6.35 13.88
N MET A 138 -8.08 6.68 14.86
CA MET A 138 -7.94 6.18 16.22
C MET A 138 -8.06 4.65 16.31
N VAL A 139 -9.02 4.06 15.59
CA VAL A 139 -9.23 2.61 15.56
C VAL A 139 -8.06 1.90 14.89
N VAL A 140 -7.65 2.37 13.71
CA VAL A 140 -6.56 1.76 12.93
C VAL A 140 -5.22 1.92 13.63
N LYS A 141 -4.93 3.09 14.21
CA LYS A 141 -3.69 3.34 14.96
C LYS A 141 -3.55 2.41 16.15
N ASN A 142 -4.59 2.26 16.97
CA ASN A 142 -4.55 1.35 18.11
C ASN A 142 -4.26 -0.10 17.70
N ILE A 143 -4.83 -0.54 16.56
CA ILE A 143 -4.60 -1.88 16.04
C ILE A 143 -3.18 -2.01 15.48
N LEU A 144 -2.72 -1.01 14.72
CA LEU A 144 -1.38 -0.97 14.17
C LEU A 144 -0.33 -1.03 15.28
N ASP A 145 -0.49 -0.28 16.36
CA ASP A 145 0.43 -0.30 17.51
C ASP A 145 0.49 -1.68 18.18
N VAL A 146 -0.64 -2.38 18.31
CA VAL A 146 -0.71 -3.73 18.88
C VAL A 146 -0.02 -4.74 17.95
N GLU A 147 -0.34 -4.71 16.66
CA GLU A 147 0.24 -5.65 15.68
C GLU A 147 1.72 -5.37 15.43
N GLN A 148 2.16 -4.12 15.46
CA GLN A 148 3.57 -3.73 15.36
C GLN A 148 4.38 -4.26 16.56
N LYS A 149 3.82 -4.21 17.77
CA LYS A 149 4.44 -4.79 18.98
C LYS A 149 4.56 -6.31 18.85
N LYS A 150 3.47 -7.01 18.51
CA LYS A 150 3.49 -8.47 18.27
C LYS A 150 4.50 -8.85 17.21
N PHE A 151 4.52 -8.14 16.08
CA PHE A 151 5.46 -8.37 15.01
C PHE A 151 6.92 -8.18 15.46
N ASN A 152 7.21 -7.14 16.25
CA ASN A 152 8.55 -6.94 16.79
C ASN A 152 8.96 -8.05 17.75
N GLU A 153 8.06 -8.51 18.62
CA GLU A 153 8.29 -9.67 19.48
C GLU A 153 8.54 -10.94 18.68
N GLU A 154 7.72 -11.22 17.67
CA GLU A 154 7.89 -12.37 16.77
C GLU A 154 9.19 -12.29 15.98
N ARG A 155 9.57 -11.11 15.50
CA ARG A 155 10.84 -10.90 14.79
C ARG A 155 12.05 -11.17 15.68
N ILE A 156 11.96 -10.84 16.97
CA ILE A 156 13.00 -11.16 17.97
C ILE A 156 13.00 -12.66 18.27
N ARG A 157 11.82 -13.27 18.46
CA ARG A 157 11.67 -14.70 18.79
C ARG A 157 12.00 -15.64 17.63
N HIS A 158 11.73 -15.20 16.39
CA HIS A 158 11.84 -15.99 15.17
C HIS A 158 12.75 -15.29 14.16
N LEU A 159 14.05 -15.56 14.29
CA LEU A 159 15.00 -15.28 13.21
C LEU A 159 14.55 -16.03 11.95
N TRP A 160 14.55 -15.37 10.80
CA TRP A 160 14.12 -15.97 9.53
C TRP A 160 14.93 -17.25 9.25
N ARG A 161 14.21 -18.35 9.01
CA ARG A 161 14.80 -19.66 8.68
C ARG A 161 14.26 -20.13 7.35
N CYS A 162 15.14 -20.31 6.39
CA CYS A 162 14.80 -21.01 5.18
C CYS A 162 14.65 -22.50 5.50
N GLU A 163 13.42 -23.06 5.40
CA GLU A 163 13.19 -24.48 5.66
C GLU A 163 14.00 -25.35 4.68
N LYS A 164 14.05 -24.93 3.41
CA LYS A 164 14.84 -25.51 2.32
C LYS A 164 15.83 -24.48 1.77
N PRO A 165 17.09 -24.43 2.24
CA PRO A 165 18.07 -23.52 1.67
C PRO A 165 18.27 -23.81 0.19
N LEU A 166 18.25 -22.76 -0.64
CA LEU A 166 18.69 -22.86 -2.03
C LEU A 166 20.21 -23.03 -2.01
N LEU A 167 20.67 -24.22 -2.38
CA LEU A 167 22.07 -24.60 -2.35
C LEU A 167 22.58 -24.67 -3.78
N TYR A 168 23.54 -23.81 -4.11
CA TYR A 168 24.10 -23.69 -5.45
C TYR A 168 25.27 -24.66 -5.71
N SER A 169 25.86 -25.24 -4.65
CA SER A 169 26.97 -26.21 -4.79
C SER A 169 26.91 -27.35 -3.76
N ALA A 170 27.44 -28.52 -4.14
CA ALA A 170 27.45 -29.73 -3.31
C ALA A 170 28.38 -29.62 -2.09
N SER A 171 29.46 -28.84 -2.18
CA SER A 171 30.40 -28.59 -1.08
C SER A 171 29.81 -27.65 -0.02
N GLU A 172 29.09 -26.60 -0.43
CA GLU A 172 28.43 -25.67 0.49
C GLU A 172 27.21 -26.31 1.17
N LYS A 173 26.53 -27.25 0.50
CA LYS A 173 25.40 -28.01 1.05
C LYS A 173 25.71 -28.61 2.42
N HIS A 174 26.85 -29.29 2.54
CA HIS A 174 27.21 -29.96 3.78
C HIS A 174 27.53 -28.96 4.91
N VAL A 175 28.22 -27.86 4.60
CA VAL A 175 28.53 -26.79 5.56
C VAL A 175 27.26 -26.09 6.06
N VAL A 176 26.34 -25.76 5.15
CA VAL A 176 25.07 -25.10 5.49
C VAL A 176 24.17 -26.02 6.32
N LEU A 177 24.08 -27.31 5.96
CA LEU A 177 23.31 -28.29 6.73
C LEU A 177 23.90 -28.51 8.12
N LYS A 178 25.22 -28.62 8.27
CA LYS A 178 25.86 -28.73 9.59
C LYS A 178 25.65 -27.48 10.45
N LYS A 179 25.82 -26.28 9.88
CA LYS A 179 25.53 -25.02 10.59
C LYS A 179 24.07 -24.94 11.03
N LYS A 180 23.14 -25.37 10.18
CA LYS A 180 21.70 -25.46 10.53
C LYS A 180 21.47 -26.41 11.69
N GLN A 181 22.07 -27.60 11.65
CA GLN A 181 21.97 -28.61 12.71
C GLN A 181 22.45 -28.05 14.05
N VAL A 182 23.66 -27.46 14.09
CA VAL A 182 24.22 -26.86 15.31
C VAL A 182 23.35 -25.73 15.85
N VAL A 183 22.81 -24.87 14.98
CA VAL A 183 21.89 -23.81 15.42
C VAL A 183 20.59 -24.38 15.99
N MET A 184 20.05 -25.45 15.40
CA MET A 184 18.86 -26.13 15.90
C MET A 184 19.11 -26.77 17.26
N ASP A 185 20.24 -27.44 17.44
CA ASP A 185 20.60 -28.10 18.70
C ASP A 185 20.85 -27.07 19.81
N LEU A 186 21.57 -25.98 19.53
CA LEU A 186 21.77 -24.88 20.49
C LEU A 186 20.44 -24.24 20.91
N GLN A 187 19.53 -24.03 19.96
CA GLN A 187 18.22 -23.46 20.28
C GLN A 187 17.34 -24.42 21.07
N ARG A 188 17.43 -25.73 20.79
CA ARG A 188 16.75 -26.75 21.59
C ARG A 188 17.26 -26.71 23.03
N GLN A 189 18.59 -26.71 23.22
CA GLN A 189 19.20 -26.62 24.55
C GLN A 189 18.81 -25.32 25.27
N PHE A 190 18.85 -24.18 24.58
CA PHE A 190 18.44 -22.90 25.16
C PHE A 190 16.97 -22.89 25.57
N ARG A 191 16.08 -23.49 24.76
CA ARG A 191 14.65 -23.66 25.08
C ARG A 191 14.42 -24.56 26.28
N THR A 192 15.15 -25.67 26.38
CA THR A 192 15.11 -26.57 27.54
C THR A 192 15.54 -25.84 28.82
N LEU A 193 16.57 -24.98 28.74
CA LEU A 193 17.05 -24.19 29.87
C LEU A 193 16.10 -23.05 30.28
N THR A 194 15.33 -22.50 29.33
CA THR A 194 14.40 -21.38 29.57
C THR A 194 12.97 -21.81 29.88
N GLY A 195 12.65 -23.12 29.86
CA GLY A 195 11.33 -23.65 30.21
C GLY A 195 10.19 -23.23 29.26
N CYS A 196 10.52 -22.84 28.03
CA CYS A 196 9.54 -22.30 27.07
C CYS A 196 8.72 -23.45 26.44
N LEU A 197 7.40 -23.48 26.68
CA LEU A 197 6.48 -24.47 26.11
C LEU A 197 6.39 -24.36 24.57
N ASP A 198 6.11 -25.47 23.90
CA ASP A 198 6.03 -25.54 22.44
C ASP A 198 5.08 -24.48 21.87
N LEU A 199 5.59 -23.76 20.86
CA LEU A 199 4.86 -22.74 20.14
C LEU A 199 3.68 -23.42 19.46
N THR A 200 2.47 -23.00 19.83
CA THR A 200 1.20 -23.34 19.18
C THR A 200 1.35 -23.42 17.66
N GLU A 201 0.68 -24.40 17.07
CA GLU A 201 0.63 -24.61 15.62
C GLU A 201 0.55 -23.29 14.86
N LYS A 202 1.42 -23.13 13.85
CA LYS A 202 1.38 -22.01 12.91
C LYS A 202 -0.05 -21.89 12.39
N ARG A 203 -0.82 -20.90 12.85
CA ARG A 203 -2.08 -20.51 12.21
C ARG A 203 -1.78 -20.35 10.72
N LYS A 204 -2.61 -20.95 9.87
CA LYS A 204 -2.48 -20.80 8.42
C LYS A 204 -2.35 -19.30 8.11
N PRO A 205 -1.40 -18.90 7.24
CA PRO A 205 -1.26 -17.49 6.89
C PRO A 205 -2.59 -17.01 6.31
N SER A 206 -3.25 -16.10 7.03
CA SER A 206 -4.40 -15.37 6.50
C SER A 206 -3.91 -14.44 5.40
N LEU A 207 -4.71 -14.28 4.35
CA LEU A 207 -4.46 -13.29 3.30
C LEU A 207 -4.69 -11.85 3.77
N PHE A 208 -5.47 -11.68 4.83
CA PHE A 208 -5.67 -10.42 5.54
C PHE A 208 -4.87 -10.43 6.84
N GLN A 209 -4.06 -9.39 7.05
CA GLN A 209 -3.30 -9.22 8.29
C GLN A 209 -4.17 -8.66 9.42
N LEU A 210 -5.20 -7.88 9.07
CA LEU A 210 -6.14 -7.28 10.01
C LEU A 210 -7.53 -7.93 9.87
N ASN A 211 -8.09 -8.39 10.98
CA ASN A 211 -9.42 -8.99 11.03
C ASN A 211 -10.43 -7.98 11.59
N TRP A 212 -11.50 -7.73 10.82
CA TRP A 212 -12.57 -6.78 11.10
C TRP A 212 -13.95 -7.42 11.29
N THR A 213 -14.02 -8.76 11.42
CA THR A 213 -15.29 -9.51 11.54
C THR A 213 -16.04 -9.24 12.85
N GLU A 214 -17.37 -9.36 12.78
CA GLU A 214 -18.35 -9.08 13.86
C GLU A 214 -18.10 -9.83 15.17
N GLU A 215 -17.42 -10.98 15.15
CA GLU A 215 -17.02 -11.70 16.37
C GLU A 215 -16.09 -10.86 17.27
N SER A 216 -15.48 -9.81 16.74
CA SER A 216 -14.80 -8.76 17.49
C SER A 216 -15.75 -7.60 17.79
N THR A 217 -16.83 -7.87 18.54
CA THR A 217 -17.92 -6.96 18.95
C THR A 217 -17.51 -5.64 19.65
N LYS A 218 -16.20 -5.33 19.75
CA LYS A 218 -15.65 -4.08 20.28
C LYS A 218 -15.01 -3.15 19.24
N LYS A 219 -14.89 -3.55 17.97
CA LYS A 219 -14.19 -2.76 16.94
C LYS A 219 -15.19 -2.07 16.01
N ASN A 220 -15.07 -0.75 15.87
CA ASN A 220 -15.88 0.00 14.90
C ASN A 220 -15.47 -0.41 13.47
N CYS A 221 -16.43 -0.92 12.72
CA CYS A 221 -16.30 -1.22 11.30
C CYS A 221 -16.79 0.00 10.50
N PHE A 222 -16.00 0.47 9.53
CA PHE A 222 -16.36 1.62 8.68
C PHE A 222 -16.80 1.19 7.27
N HIS A 223 -16.88 -0.12 7.00
CA HIS A 223 -17.52 -0.64 5.80
C HIS A 223 -18.99 -0.21 5.76
N GLY A 224 -19.50 0.15 4.58
CA GLY A 224 -20.83 0.72 4.43
C GLY A 224 -21.03 2.17 4.93
N HIS A 225 -20.00 2.85 5.47
CA HIS A 225 -20.12 4.28 5.78
C HIS A 225 -20.16 5.12 4.49
N SER A 226 -21.02 6.14 4.49
CA SER A 226 -21.23 7.01 3.35
C SER A 226 -20.16 8.09 3.24
N LEU A 227 -19.69 8.33 2.02
CA LEU A 227 -18.84 9.48 1.69
C LEU A 227 -19.65 10.69 1.19
N ALA A 228 -20.98 10.63 1.18
CA ALA A 228 -21.85 11.66 0.60
C ALA A 228 -21.62 13.06 1.21
N ALA A 229 -21.26 13.13 2.49
CA ALA A 229 -20.99 14.39 3.19
C ALA A 229 -19.74 15.13 2.67
N VAL A 230 -18.75 14.39 2.15
CA VAL A 230 -17.48 14.94 1.64
C VAL A 230 -17.60 15.35 0.16
N LEU A 231 -18.72 15.02 -0.48
CA LEU A 231 -18.90 15.09 -1.93
C LEU A 231 -20.04 16.02 -2.32
N GLN A 232 -19.82 16.88 -3.32
CA GLN A 232 -20.94 17.47 -4.05
C GLN A 232 -21.40 16.50 -5.13
N GLN A 233 -22.67 16.11 -5.06
CA GLN A 233 -23.34 15.37 -6.13
C GLN A 233 -23.81 16.36 -7.19
N LYS A 234 -23.02 16.56 -8.25
CA LYS A 234 -23.47 17.22 -9.49
C LYS A 234 -23.41 16.21 -10.62
N ALA A 235 -24.59 15.88 -11.18
CA ALA A 235 -24.77 15.07 -12.40
C ALA A 235 -23.79 13.89 -12.53
N ASP A 236 -24.01 12.82 -11.78
CA ASP A 236 -23.23 11.55 -11.78
C ASP A 236 -21.70 11.68 -11.53
N ILE A 237 -21.21 12.91 -11.34
CA ILE A 237 -19.81 13.23 -11.09
C ILE A 237 -19.70 13.71 -9.64
N PHE A 238 -19.31 12.79 -8.76
CA PHE A 238 -18.78 13.19 -7.48
C PHE A 238 -17.55 14.08 -7.68
N THR A 239 -17.61 15.31 -7.16
CA THR A 239 -16.48 16.25 -7.14
C THR A 239 -16.08 16.45 -5.68
N PRO A 240 -14.79 16.32 -5.32
CA PRO A 240 -14.36 16.65 -3.97
C PRO A 240 -14.70 18.12 -3.70
N LEU A 241 -15.11 18.45 -2.48
CA LEU A 241 -15.42 19.83 -2.11
C LEU A 241 -14.18 20.74 -2.17
N ASN A 242 -12.99 20.14 -2.10
CA ASN A 242 -11.72 20.82 -1.97
C ASN A 242 -11.15 21.30 -3.33
N ARG A 243 -10.67 22.55 -3.38
CA ARG A 243 -10.03 23.18 -4.54
C ARG A 243 -8.50 23.20 -4.47
N ASP A 244 -7.92 23.02 -3.29
CA ASP A 244 -6.50 23.29 -3.00
C ASP A 244 -5.74 21.98 -2.72
N TYR A 245 -5.64 21.14 -3.75
CA TYR A 245 -4.87 19.90 -3.68
C TYR A 245 -3.36 20.17 -3.58
N TRP A 246 -2.68 19.64 -2.57
CA TRP A 246 -1.22 19.68 -2.50
C TRP A 246 -0.59 18.48 -3.24
N LEU A 247 0.26 18.78 -4.21
CA LEU A 247 1.05 17.77 -4.91
C LEU A 247 2.20 17.32 -3.99
N CYS A 248 2.49 16.02 -3.97
CA CYS A 248 3.75 15.50 -3.47
C CYS A 248 4.87 16.00 -4.40
N THR A 249 5.27 17.25 -4.25
CA THR A 249 6.49 17.76 -4.85
C THR A 249 7.66 17.17 -4.08
N VAL A 250 8.06 15.95 -4.47
CA VAL A 250 9.51 15.69 -4.54
C VAL A 250 10.02 16.83 -5.42
N ASN A 251 10.82 17.73 -4.85
CA ASN A 251 11.52 18.78 -5.57
C ASN A 251 12.34 18.14 -6.72
N LYS A 252 11.69 17.88 -7.86
CA LYS A 252 12.35 17.50 -9.12
C LYS A 252 13.04 18.71 -9.75
N PHE A 253 12.96 19.88 -9.12
CA PHE A 253 13.80 21.05 -9.38
C PHE A 253 15.08 21.03 -8.54
N LYS A 254 15.98 20.08 -8.83
CA LYS A 254 17.43 20.23 -8.61
C LYS A 254 18.21 19.12 -9.33
N LYS A 255 17.90 18.87 -10.61
CA LYS A 255 18.83 18.17 -11.53
C LYS A 255 20.08 19.00 -11.89
N VAL A 256 20.30 20.14 -11.23
CA VAL A 256 21.46 21.02 -11.45
C VAL A 256 22.56 20.81 -10.40
N CYS A 257 22.32 20.06 -9.31
CA CYS A 257 23.38 19.74 -8.33
C CYS A 257 23.18 18.30 -7.83
N GLY A 258 24.23 17.48 -7.88
CA GLY A 258 24.22 16.02 -7.74
C GLY A 258 23.86 15.42 -6.36
N HIS A 259 22.89 15.99 -5.65
CA HIS A 259 22.29 15.38 -4.48
C HIS A 259 20.84 15.02 -4.79
N ASN A 260 20.55 13.71 -4.84
CA ASN A 260 19.20 13.18 -4.93
C ASN A 260 18.35 13.84 -3.83
N GLY A 261 17.23 14.46 -4.20
CA GLY A 261 16.24 14.98 -3.24
C GLY A 261 15.82 13.83 -2.34
N GLN A 262 16.34 13.84 -1.13
CA GLN A 262 16.21 12.75 -0.18
C GLN A 262 14.80 12.85 0.42
N TYR A 263 14.06 11.74 0.38
CA TYR A 263 12.82 11.60 1.14
C TYR A 263 13.12 11.94 2.61
N SER A 264 12.54 13.03 3.10
CA SER A 264 12.61 13.43 4.51
C SER A 264 11.23 13.24 5.12
N GLU A 265 11.11 12.29 6.05
CA GLU A 265 9.85 12.01 6.75
C GLU A 265 9.30 13.23 7.50
N SER A 266 10.18 14.17 7.85
CA SER A 266 9.87 15.42 8.57
C SER A 266 9.06 16.45 7.79
N ASP A 267 8.96 16.32 6.46
CA ASP A 267 8.42 17.38 5.61
C ASP A 267 6.95 17.15 5.25
N PHE A 268 6.37 16.05 5.73
CA PHE A 268 5.02 15.64 5.40
C PHE A 268 4.02 15.89 6.54
N PRO A 269 2.74 16.13 6.22
CA PRO A 269 1.67 16.10 7.21
C PRO A 269 1.65 14.76 7.97
N HIS A 270 1.34 14.81 9.26
CA HIS A 270 1.31 13.66 10.16
C HIS A 270 0.33 12.59 9.71
N THR A 271 -0.86 12.97 9.22
CA THR A 271 -1.83 11.97 8.75
C THR A 271 -1.37 11.32 7.45
N TYR A 272 -0.72 12.07 6.55
CA TYR A 272 -0.12 11.48 5.36
C TYR A 272 1.00 10.49 5.72
N GLN A 273 1.88 10.87 6.65
CA GLN A 273 2.92 9.99 7.16
C GLN A 273 2.34 8.72 7.80
N PHE A 274 1.29 8.87 8.62
CA PHE A 274 0.59 7.74 9.22
C PHE A 274 0.03 6.78 8.16
N VAL A 275 -0.60 7.31 7.11
CA VAL A 275 -1.14 6.49 6.01
C VAL A 275 -0.01 5.75 5.27
N LEU A 276 1.12 6.42 5.02
CA LEU A 276 2.30 5.77 4.43
C LEU A 276 2.84 4.66 5.33
N ASP A 277 2.95 4.89 6.63
CA ASP A 277 3.45 3.92 7.60
C ASP A 277 2.52 2.71 7.75
N LEU A 278 1.22 2.94 7.75
CA LEU A 278 0.20 1.88 7.77
C LEU A 278 0.37 0.92 6.60
N PHE A 279 0.47 1.45 5.38
CA PHE A 279 0.62 0.63 4.18
C PHE A 279 2.03 0.05 4.02
N SER A 280 3.04 0.76 4.50
CA SER A 280 4.42 0.29 4.62
C SER A 280 4.50 -0.95 5.51
N PHE A 281 3.85 -0.91 6.68
CA PHE A 281 3.71 -2.05 7.57
C PHE A 281 3.01 -3.23 6.88
N LEU A 282 1.89 -2.94 6.20
CA LEU A 282 1.07 -3.96 5.55
C LEU A 282 1.83 -4.73 4.46
N LEU A 283 2.52 -4.02 3.57
CA LEU A 283 3.30 -4.63 2.48
C LEU A 283 4.71 -5.06 2.90
N ARG A 284 5.18 -4.63 4.08
CA ARG A 284 6.57 -4.82 4.54
C ARG A 284 7.58 -4.20 3.57
N VAL A 285 7.25 -3.02 3.06
CA VAL A 285 8.10 -2.23 2.14
C VAL A 285 8.55 -0.95 2.82
N GLN A 286 9.47 -0.20 2.21
CA GLN A 286 9.84 1.12 2.73
C GLN A 286 8.78 2.15 2.35
N PRO A 287 8.42 3.10 3.25
CA PRO A 287 7.46 4.17 2.94
C PRO A 287 7.85 4.98 1.71
N SER A 288 9.16 5.19 1.48
CA SER A 288 9.70 5.90 0.33
C SER A 288 9.29 5.30 -1.02
N LEU A 289 9.17 3.97 -1.12
CA LEU A 289 8.75 3.28 -2.35
C LEU A 289 7.28 3.54 -2.66
N ILE A 290 6.44 3.61 -1.62
CA ILE A 290 5.02 3.93 -1.76
C ILE A 290 4.88 5.39 -2.18
N HIS A 291 5.61 6.30 -1.52
CA HIS A 291 5.59 7.72 -1.82
C HIS A 291 6.05 8.05 -3.26
N GLU A 292 7.08 7.36 -3.78
CA GLU A 292 7.52 7.52 -5.17
C GLU A 292 6.42 7.15 -6.17
N GLU A 293 5.68 6.07 -5.91
CA GLU A 293 4.57 5.65 -6.74
C GLU A 293 3.39 6.63 -6.64
N VAL A 294 3.04 7.08 -5.43
CA VAL A 294 2.02 8.13 -5.20
C VAL A 294 2.35 9.38 -6.02
N SER A 295 3.60 9.87 -5.95
CA SER A 295 4.05 11.03 -6.71
C SER A 295 3.93 10.82 -8.23
N THR A 296 4.15 9.59 -8.71
CA THR A 296 4.03 9.25 -10.13
C THR A 296 2.58 9.26 -10.60
N ILE A 297 1.67 8.71 -9.79
CA ILE A 297 0.21 8.71 -10.03
C ILE A 297 -0.32 10.15 -10.03
N GLU A 298 0.05 10.96 -9.03
CA GLU A 298 -0.35 12.38 -8.95
C GLU A 298 0.11 13.17 -10.17
N HIS A 299 1.36 12.99 -10.57
CA HIS A 299 1.88 13.67 -11.75
C HIS A 299 1.06 13.30 -13.00
N LYS A 300 0.75 12.02 -13.23
CA LYS A 300 -0.10 11.60 -14.35
C LYS A 300 -1.53 12.19 -14.24
N LEU A 301 -2.09 12.25 -13.04
CA LEU A 301 -3.46 12.73 -12.81
C LEU A 301 -3.62 14.24 -13.02
N PHE A 302 -2.65 15.04 -12.59
CA PHE A 302 -2.73 16.51 -12.59
C PHE A 302 -1.95 17.18 -13.73
N HIS A 303 -0.79 16.66 -14.15
CA HIS A 303 -0.04 17.26 -15.28
C HIS A 303 -0.60 16.90 -16.66
N SER A 304 -1.37 15.82 -16.80
CA SER A 304 -2.09 15.53 -18.05
C SER A 304 -3.08 16.64 -18.44
N LYS A 305 -3.64 17.36 -17.46
CA LYS A 305 -4.50 18.54 -17.68
C LYS A 305 -3.73 19.74 -18.27
N LEU A 306 -2.45 19.90 -17.96
CA LEU A 306 -1.63 20.99 -18.50
C LEU A 306 -1.25 20.73 -19.97
N HIS A 307 -1.04 19.47 -20.35
CA HIS A 307 -0.71 19.09 -21.73
C HIS A 307 -1.92 19.17 -22.69
N MET A 308 -3.15 19.08 -22.15
CA MET A 308 -4.39 19.34 -22.91
C MET A 308 -4.61 20.84 -23.16
N LYS A 309 -4.39 21.70 -22.15
CA LYS A 309 -4.46 23.16 -22.34
C LYS A 309 -3.44 23.66 -23.36
N SER A 310 -2.20 23.16 -23.34
CA SER A 310 -1.17 23.58 -24.30
C SER A 310 -1.41 23.11 -25.74
N ARG A 311 -2.17 22.03 -25.96
CA ARG A 311 -2.61 21.60 -27.30
C ARG A 311 -3.73 22.49 -27.85
N ILE A 312 -4.68 22.90 -27.02
CA ILE A 312 -5.78 23.80 -27.43
C ILE A 312 -5.23 25.18 -27.83
N PHE A 313 -4.25 25.71 -27.09
CA PHE A 313 -3.60 26.99 -27.43
C PHE A 313 -2.62 26.92 -28.62
N LYS A 314 -2.24 25.73 -29.09
CA LYS A 314 -1.43 25.57 -30.32
C LYS A 314 -2.27 25.37 -31.59
N VAL A 315 -3.56 25.03 -31.45
CA VAL A 315 -4.47 24.81 -32.60
C VAL A 315 -5.17 26.10 -33.05
N GLN A 316 -5.11 27.19 -32.27
CA GLN A 316 -5.65 28.51 -32.64
C GLN A 316 -4.64 29.48 -33.29
N LYS A 317 -3.62 28.95 -33.98
CA LYS A 317 -2.82 29.74 -34.92
C LYS A 317 -2.84 29.08 -36.29
N LYS A 318 -3.90 29.35 -37.06
CA LYS A 318 -3.87 29.46 -38.51
C LYS A 318 -4.95 30.43 -38.94
#